data_AF-A0A2A6CAU3-F1
#
_entry.id   AF-A0A2A6CAU3-F1
#
_cell.length_a   1.000
_cell.length_b   1.000
_cell.length_c   1.000
_cell.angle_alpha   90.00
_cell.angle_beta   90.00
_cell.angle_gamma   90.00
#
_symmetry.space_group_name_H-M   'P 1'
#
loop_
_entity.id
_entity.type
_entity.pdbx_description
1 polymer ?
#
loop_
_entity_poly.entity_id
_entity_poly.type
_entity_poly.pdbx_seq_one_letter_code
_entity_poly.pdbx_strand_id
1 'polypeptide(L)'
;MNHVFVFIHSVQKSKIGGGGFGEIYEAADLQNHNESVAIKVESSKATKQVLKMEVAVLRRLQGRQFLPSSLLPSPSPSNPD
;
A
#
# COMPACT_ATOMS: atom_id res chain seq x y z
N MET A 1 8.74 -6.27 -15.22
CA MET A 1 8.41 -4.90 -14.74
C MET A 1 7.02 -4.91 -14.09
N ASN A 2 6.90 -5.36 -12.83
CA ASN A 2 5.62 -5.34 -12.11
C ASN A 2 5.89 -5.03 -10.63
N HIS A 3 6.30 -3.81 -10.32
CA HIS A 3 6.37 -3.36 -8.93
C HIS A 3 5.04 -2.72 -8.54
N VAL A 4 4.03 -3.57 -8.34
CA VAL A 4 2.91 -3.23 -7.46
C VAL A 4 3.49 -3.29 -6.06
N PHE A 5 3.46 -2.17 -5.32
CA PHE A 5 3.99 -2.12 -3.97
C PHE A 5 3.05 -2.93 -3.08
N VAL A 6 3.45 -4.17 -2.84
CA VAL A 6 2.97 -5.00 -1.75
C VAL A 6 3.91 -4.70 -0.59
N PHE A 7 3.39 -4.44 0.60
CA PHE A 7 4.22 -4.50 1.81
C PHE A 7 4.61 -5.98 1.98
N ILE A 8 5.77 -6.36 1.43
CA ILE A 8 6.21 -7.77 1.32
C ILE A 8 6.45 -8.39 2.72
N HIS A 9 6.59 -7.57 3.75
CA HIS A 9 6.87 -7.99 5.12
C HIS A 9 5.72 -7.62 6.05
N SER A 10 4.48 -7.86 5.63
CA SER A 10 3.31 -7.55 6.44
C SER A 10 2.48 -8.77 6.79
N VAL A 11 2.00 -8.83 8.04
CA VAL A 11 1.08 -9.88 8.51
C VAL A 11 -0.33 -9.32 8.56
N GLN A 12 -1.22 -9.87 7.74
CA GLN A 12 -2.64 -9.53 7.71
C GLN A 12 -3.29 -9.94 9.05
N LYS A 13 -4.00 -8.99 9.69
CA LYS A 13 -4.73 -9.24 10.95
C LYS A 13 -6.22 -9.45 10.69
N SER A 14 -6.89 -8.44 10.16
CA SER A 14 -8.35 -8.40 10.04
C SER A 14 -8.79 -7.60 8.82
N LYS A 15 -9.94 -7.95 8.25
CA LYS A 15 -10.59 -7.12 7.22
C LYS A 15 -11.21 -5.88 7.89
N ILE A 16 -10.89 -4.70 7.37
CA ILE A 16 -11.38 -3.42 7.90
C ILE A 16 -12.31 -2.69 6.92
N GLY A 17 -12.36 -3.11 5.66
CA GLY A 17 -13.25 -2.52 4.66
C GLY A 17 -13.30 -3.31 3.37
N GLY A 18 -14.25 -2.99 2.50
CA GLY A 18 -14.35 -3.56 1.17
C GLY A 18 -15.42 -2.91 0.32
N GLY A 19 -15.27 -3.02 -1.00
CA GLY A 19 -16.20 -2.51 -2.00
C GLY A 19 -16.01 -3.21 -3.35
N GLY A 20 -16.70 -2.73 -4.40
CA GLY A 20 -16.69 -3.37 -5.72
C GLY A 20 -15.33 -3.42 -6.43
N PHE A 21 -14.31 -2.72 -5.92
CA PHE A 21 -12.97 -2.65 -6.49
C PHE A 21 -11.91 -3.38 -5.66
N GLY A 22 -12.25 -3.95 -4.51
CA GLY A 22 -11.29 -4.65 -3.67
C GLY A 22 -11.62 -4.64 -2.19
N GLU A 23 -10.75 -5.27 -1.42
CA GLU A 23 -10.85 -5.44 0.02
C GLU A 23 -9.70 -4.70 0.71
N ILE A 24 -9.95 -4.21 1.92
CA ILE A 24 -8.96 -3.51 2.74
C ILE A 24 -8.79 -4.29 4.03
N TYR A 25 -7.54 -4.57 4.37
CA TYR A 25 -7.15 -5.30 5.57
C TYR A 25 -6.22 -4.45 6.42
N GLU A 26 -6.35 -4.55 7.73
CA GLU A 26 -5.32 -4.12 8.66
C GLU A 26 -4.20 -5.16 8.67
N ALA A 27 -2.96 -4.68 8.71
CA ALA A 27 -1.78 -5.51 8.83
C ALA A 27 -0.70 -4.80 9.66
N ALA A 28 0.30 -5.54 10.14
CA ALA A 28 1.48 -4.96 10.78
C ALA A 28 2.68 -5.03 9.84
N ASP A 29 3.41 -3.93 9.64
CA ASP A 29 4.66 -3.92 8.87
C ASP A 29 5.83 -4.36 9.75
N LEU A 30 6.33 -5.58 9.52
CA LEU A 30 7.40 -6.18 10.31
C LEU A 30 8.75 -5.49 10.09
N GLN A 31 8.93 -4.72 9.01
CA GLN A 31 10.17 -3.97 8.77
C GLN A 31 10.16 -2.58 9.37
N ASN A 32 8.97 -1.98 9.55
CA ASN A 32 8.82 -0.66 10.12
C ASN A 32 8.25 -0.72 11.55
N HIS A 33 9.00 -1.35 12.47
CA HIS A 33 8.66 -1.39 13.89
C HIS A 33 7.24 -1.93 14.20
N ASN A 34 6.72 -2.87 13.39
CA ASN A 34 5.36 -3.40 13.56
C ASN A 34 4.26 -2.33 13.44
N GLU A 35 4.51 -1.25 12.68
CA GLU A 35 3.54 -0.19 12.42
C GLU A 35 2.23 -0.75 11.83
N SER A 36 1.09 -0.24 12.29
CA SER A 36 -0.21 -0.64 11.75
C SER A 36 -0.44 0.02 10.40
N VAL A 37 -0.65 -0.79 9.37
CA VAL A 37 -0.83 -0.37 7.98
C VAL A 37 -2.13 -0.94 7.42
N ALA A 38 -2.68 -0.26 6.42
CA ALA A 38 -3.83 -0.74 5.66
C ALA A 38 -3.37 -1.30 4.30
N ILE A 39 -3.74 -2.55 4.00
CA ILE A 39 -3.45 -3.21 2.72
C ILE A 39 -4.73 -3.28 1.91
N LYS A 40 -4.71 -2.66 0.73
CA LYS A 40 -5.76 -2.83 -0.28
C LYS A 40 -5.40 -3.93 -1.25
N VAL A 41 -6.32 -4.88 -1.46
CA VAL A 41 -6.17 -6.03 -2.35
C VAL A 41 -7.26 -6.00 -3.41
N GLU A 42 -6.88 -6.16 -4.67
CA GLU A 42 -7.81 -6.27 -5.81
C GLU A 42 -7.61 -7.62 -6.51
N SER A 43 -8.69 -8.22 -6.98
CA SER A 43 -8.60 -9.46 -7.77
C SER A 43 -8.01 -9.19 -9.14
N SER A 44 -7.02 -9.98 -9.55
CA SER A 44 -6.44 -9.94 -10.90
C SER A 44 -7.45 -10.31 -11.99
N LYS A 45 -8.57 -10.94 -11.63
CA LYS A 45 -9.67 -11.31 -12.52
C LYS A 45 -10.75 -10.23 -12.63
N ALA A 46 -10.66 -9.15 -11.86
CA ALA A 46 -11.63 -8.06 -11.93
C ALA A 46 -11.54 -7.34 -13.28
N THR A 47 -12.70 -7.05 -13.89
CA THR A 47 -12.81 -6.37 -15.19
C THR A 47 -12.16 -4.99 -15.20
N LYS A 48 -12.10 -4.33 -14.03
CA LYS A 48 -11.44 -3.03 -13.85
C LYS A 48 -10.51 -3.11 -12.64
N GLN A 49 -9.21 -2.99 -12.89
CA GLN A 49 -8.17 -2.89 -11.86
C GLN A 49 -7.77 -1.42 -11.72
N VAL A 50 -7.93 -0.85 -10.53
CA VAL A 50 -7.64 0.57 -10.27
C VAL A 50 -6.43 0.75 -9.37
N LEU A 51 -5.94 -0.30 -8.71
CA LEU A 51 -4.81 -0.22 -7.78
C LEU A 51 -3.55 0.39 -8.41
N LYS A 52 -3.24 0.03 -9.66
CA LYS A 52 -2.07 0.60 -10.37
C LYS A 52 -2.20 2.11 -10.59
N MET A 53 -3.41 2.57 -10.91
CA MET A 53 -3.71 3.98 -11.09
C MET A 53 -3.67 4.72 -9.75
N GLU A 54 -4.29 4.17 -8.71
CA GLU A 54 -4.26 4.74 -7.37
C GLU A 54 -2.83 4.91 -6.85
N VAL A 55 -1.97 3.90 -7.00
CA VAL A 55 -0.56 3.98 -6.61
C VAL A 55 0.19 5.04 -7.42
N ALA A 56 -0.05 5.13 -8.73
CA ALA A 56 0.59 6.14 -9.56
C ALA A 56 0.18 7.57 -9.15
N VAL A 57 -1.11 7.78 -8.85
CA VAL A 57 -1.63 9.06 -8.35
C VAL A 57 -1.05 9.38 -6.98
N LEU A 58 -1.06 8.44 -6.04
CA LEU A 58 -0.49 8.63 -4.70
C LEU A 58 0.99 8.99 -4.76
N ARG A 59 1.79 8.30 -5.59
CA ARG A 59 3.20 8.66 -5.81
C ARG A 59 3.39 10.01 -6.45
N ARG A 60 2.49 10.42 -7.36
CA ARG A 60 2.55 11.75 -7.96
C ARG A 60 2.18 12.85 -6.96
N LEU A 61 1.39 12.52 -5.94
CA LEU A 61 0.99 13.41 -4.87
C LEU A 61 1.94 13.39 -3.65
N GLN A 62 2.89 12.45 -3.59
CA GLN A 62 3.97 12.44 -2.60
C GLN A 62 4.69 13.80 -2.60
N GLY A 63 4.84 14.39 -1.40
CA GLY A 63 5.43 15.72 -1.22
C GLY A 63 4.44 16.89 -1.24
N ARG A 64 3.13 16.64 -1.38
CA ARG A 64 2.08 17.65 -1.14
C ARG A 64 1.48 17.46 0.25
N GLN A 65 1.32 18.56 0.99
CA GLN A 65 0.89 18.63 2.41
C GLN A 65 -0.45 17.93 2.75
N PHE A 66 -1.19 17.45 1.75
CA PHE A 66 -2.53 16.89 1.91
C PHE A 66 -2.59 15.36 2.08
N LEU A 67 -1.45 14.66 1.99
CA LEU A 67 -1.40 13.21 2.25
C LEU A 67 -0.68 12.92 3.57
N PRO A 68 -1.28 12.11 4.47
CA PRO A 68 -0.60 11.68 5.68
C PRO A 68 0.61 10.82 5.30
N SER A 69 1.76 11.13 5.90
CA SER A 69 3.04 10.46 5.62
C SER A 69 3.01 8.95 5.82
N SER A 70 2.07 8.43 6.63
CA SER A 70 1.84 7.00 6.89
C SER A 70 1.20 6.24 5.72
N LEU A 71 0.65 6.93 4.72
CA LEU A 71 0.19 6.32 3.47
C LEU A 71 1.29 6.26 2.40
N LEU A 72 2.46 6.80 2.70
CA LEU A 72 3.58 6.77 1.77
C LEU A 72 4.41 5.51 2.03
N PRO A 73 4.79 4.74 1.00
CA PRO A 73 5.83 3.73 1.16
C PRO A 73 7.06 4.38 1.78
N SER A 74 7.54 3.80 2.88
CA SER A 74 8.78 4.23 3.51
C SER A 74 9.90 4.20 2.45
N PRO A 75 10.76 5.24 2.39
CA PRO A 75 11.93 5.17 1.54
C PRO A 75 12.73 3.94 1.99
N SER A 76 12.93 2.99 1.07
CA SER A 76 13.86 1.88 1.30
C SER A 76 15.17 2.46 1.82
N PRO A 77 15.80 1.89 2.85
CA PRO A 77 17.09 2.37 3.30
C PRO A 77 18.03 2.38 2.09
N SER A 78 18.42 3.58 1.68
CA SER A 78 19.47 3.76 0.69
C SER A 78 20.69 3.02 1.23
N ASN A 79 21.18 2.02 0.49
CA ASN A 79 22.51 1.49 0.76
C ASN A 79 23.46 2.68 0.89
N PRO A 80 24.16 2.87 2.01
CA PRO A 80 25.29 3.77 2.03
C PRO A 80 26.34 3.22 1.06
N ASP A 81 26.95 4.12 0.30
CA ASP A 81 27.87 3.86 -0.82
C ASP A 81 28.83 2.66 -0.66
#